data_AF-A0A2G9S803-F1
#
_entry.id   AF-A0A2G9S803-F1
#
_cell.length_a   1.000
_cell.length_b   1.000
_cell.length_c   1.000
_cell.angle_alpha   90.00
_cell.angle_beta   90.00
_cell.angle_gamma   90.00
#
_symmetry.space_group_name_H-M   'P 1'
#
loop_
_entity.id
_entity.type
_entity.pdbx_description
1 polymer ?
#
loop_
_entity_poly.entity_id
_entity_poly.type
_entity_poly.pdbx_seq_one_letter_code
_entity_poly.pdbx_strand_id
1 'polypeptide(L)'
;MMTYSEFSEVTVGCPDNGLPFEKMAAQESTVALAGMSHGRRVPVTPTGLFHSSLPPAVDLEAYSQQNEVRDFHRHKVKMYSLEPADTESFRTELNLLLDLLISQDYSKGSPGIGEEEVCALLVQACRLVQLNQEHLVSKVCQLIHYLLNRLQVIVDEQNLDFLLGFSVSALKQCSSWTHVEILHALAALVYSNGHKCQKYLPYLLGPNGILVQFSNTSKTDPELLRAAVHCMANLCLCVPGQPYLEEPYRMTCFKIFLAVLQNPKINIVDEITNCTNALKGIQSILNGGKMSLKEIDQLGSLLAVLKKYMLHGLPGFNIEMPSIIYPTPLPQYDGISPTKPEQSETTPSRPTWVSNY
;
A
#
# COMPACT_ATOMS: atom_id res chain seq x y z
N MET A 1 -11.32 6.32 -54.68
CA MET A 1 -12.39 7.23 -55.11
C MET A 1 -13.50 7.08 -54.08
N MET A 2 -13.73 8.14 -53.28
CA MET A 2 -14.78 8.37 -52.25
C MET A 2 -14.79 7.39 -51.05
N THR A 3 -14.50 7.69 -49.76
CA THR A 3 -14.74 8.80 -48.80
C THR A 3 -16.19 9.12 -48.45
N TYR A 4 -16.40 9.52 -47.18
CA TYR A 4 -17.61 9.83 -46.38
C TYR A 4 -18.02 8.70 -45.40
N SER A 5 -18.25 8.91 -44.10
CA SER A 5 -18.02 10.04 -43.16
C SER A 5 -18.49 9.63 -41.75
N GLU A 6 -17.77 10.13 -40.75
CA GLU A 6 -18.23 10.68 -39.46
C GLU A 6 -19.41 10.00 -38.72
N PHE A 7 -19.10 9.43 -37.55
CA PHE A 7 -19.99 9.50 -36.40
C PHE A 7 -19.21 9.96 -35.17
N SER A 8 -19.60 11.14 -34.70
CA SER A 8 -19.22 11.76 -33.44
C SER A 8 -19.96 11.09 -32.29
N GLU A 9 -19.25 10.65 -31.25
CA GLU A 9 -19.85 10.32 -29.96
C GLU A 9 -19.31 11.24 -28.86
N VAL A 10 -20.18 12.21 -28.56
CA VAL A 10 -20.45 12.91 -27.30
C VAL A 10 -19.59 12.47 -26.11
N THR A 11 -18.62 13.31 -25.76
CA THR A 11 -17.99 13.35 -24.44
C THR A 11 -19.01 13.81 -23.40
N VAL A 12 -19.51 12.88 -22.58
CA VAL A 12 -20.19 13.20 -21.32
C VAL A 12 -19.10 13.53 -20.30
N GLY A 13 -18.99 14.81 -19.95
CA GLY A 13 -18.05 15.28 -18.92
C GLY A 13 -18.43 14.73 -17.55
N CYS A 14 -17.54 13.93 -16.97
CA CYS A 14 -17.56 13.68 -15.53
C CYS A 14 -16.97 14.91 -14.82
N PRO A 15 -17.62 15.44 -13.78
CA PRO A 15 -17.09 16.57 -13.03
C PRO A 15 -15.84 16.13 -12.24
N ASP A 16 -14.74 16.84 -12.51
CA ASP A 16 -13.51 16.85 -11.71
C ASP A 16 -13.82 17.21 -10.26
N ASN A 17 -13.95 16.19 -9.41
CA ASN A 17 -13.89 16.30 -7.96
C ASN A 17 -13.03 15.16 -7.41
N GLY A 18 -11.79 15.08 -7.92
CA GLY A 18 -10.75 14.24 -7.34
C GLY A 18 -10.02 14.98 -6.23
N LEU A 19 -10.43 14.76 -4.98
CA LEU A 19 -9.64 15.12 -3.81
C LEU A 19 -8.26 14.42 -3.89
N PRO A 20 -7.14 15.09 -3.53
CA PRO A 20 -5.82 14.48 -3.58
C PRO A 20 -5.71 13.24 -2.68
N PHE A 21 -5.18 12.16 -3.25
CA PHE A 21 -4.99 10.82 -2.67
C PHE A 21 -4.00 10.76 -1.48
N GLU A 22 -3.55 11.91 -0.95
CA GLU A 22 -2.56 12.04 0.13
C GLU A 22 -3.10 11.75 1.54
N LYS A 23 -4.43 11.60 1.72
CA LYS A 23 -5.03 11.59 3.07
C LYS A 23 -5.53 10.25 3.61
N MET A 24 -5.31 9.11 2.93
CA MET A 24 -5.80 7.80 3.44
C MET A 24 -4.71 6.73 3.72
N ALA A 25 -3.44 7.00 3.46
CA ALA A 25 -2.38 5.99 3.63
C ALA A 25 -1.63 6.03 4.98
N ALA A 26 -1.95 6.95 5.89
CA ALA A 26 -1.19 7.17 7.11
C ALA A 26 -1.99 6.88 8.38
N GLN A 27 -2.59 5.69 8.45
CA GLN A 27 -3.31 5.24 9.62
C GLN A 27 -3.16 3.73 9.73
N GLU A 28 -2.06 3.29 10.36
CA GLU A 28 -1.90 2.03 11.10
C GLU A 28 -0.41 1.78 11.39
N SER A 29 0.11 2.46 12.41
CA SER A 29 1.32 2.08 13.13
C SER A 29 1.29 2.75 14.50
N THR A 30 0.24 2.48 15.29
CA THR A 30 0.19 2.93 16.70
C THR A 30 -0.80 2.08 17.50
N VAL A 31 -0.48 0.80 17.73
CA VAL A 31 -1.09 0.04 18.83
C VAL A 31 -0.05 -0.89 19.43
N ALA A 32 0.76 -0.35 20.34
CA ALA A 32 1.35 -1.08 21.47
C ALA A 32 2.23 -0.12 22.28
N LEU A 33 1.67 0.50 23.33
CA LEU A 33 2.33 0.98 24.57
C LEU A 33 1.52 2.13 25.20
N ALA A 34 0.47 1.79 25.95
CA ALA A 34 -0.03 2.65 27.03
C ALA A 34 -0.86 1.81 28.00
N GLY A 35 -0.19 1.27 29.02
CA GLY A 35 -0.82 0.63 30.17
C GLY A 35 -1.27 1.65 31.21
N MET A 36 -2.56 1.61 31.53
CA MET A 36 -3.18 1.73 32.86
C MET A 36 -2.73 2.86 33.80
N SER A 37 -3.61 3.84 34.02
CA SER A 37 -3.82 4.44 35.35
C SER A 37 -5.28 4.87 35.54
N HIS A 38 -5.88 4.39 36.63
CA HIS A 38 -7.23 4.71 37.09
C HIS A 38 -7.23 5.98 37.94
N GLY A 39 -8.26 6.84 37.81
CA GLY A 39 -8.45 8.00 38.67
C GLY A 39 -9.79 8.72 38.50
N ARG A 40 -10.76 8.34 39.36
CA ARG A 40 -12.03 9.00 39.76
C ARG A 40 -12.37 10.41 39.22
N ARG A 41 -13.59 10.54 38.67
CA ARG A 41 -14.36 11.80 38.54
C ARG A 41 -15.06 12.18 39.85
N VAL A 42 -14.98 13.44 40.27
CA VAL A 42 -15.89 14.14 41.21
C VAL A 42 -15.97 15.63 40.77
N PRO A 43 -17.12 16.34 40.93
CA PRO A 43 -17.52 17.44 40.06
C PRO A 43 -17.08 18.85 40.49
N VAL A 44 -17.15 19.76 39.51
CA VAL A 44 -16.82 21.18 39.54
C VAL A 44 -17.96 22.00 40.18
N THR A 45 -17.60 22.96 41.03
CA THR A 45 -18.41 24.17 41.30
C THR A 45 -17.53 25.43 41.23
N PRO A 46 -18.04 26.59 40.77
CA PRO A 46 -17.23 27.73 40.40
C PRO A 46 -17.36 28.89 41.38
N THR A 47 -16.23 29.41 41.89
CA THR A 47 -16.18 30.76 42.46
C THR A 47 -14.74 31.23 42.64
N GLY A 48 -14.43 32.46 42.21
CA GLY A 48 -13.29 33.21 42.72
C GLY A 48 -12.37 33.78 41.65
N LEU A 49 -12.65 35.04 41.27
CA LEU A 49 -11.74 35.94 40.56
C LEU A 49 -10.38 36.04 41.27
N PHE A 50 -9.31 35.64 40.58
CA PHE A 50 -7.96 36.16 40.83
C PHE A 50 -7.30 36.45 39.49
N HIS A 51 -6.97 37.73 39.28
CA HIS A 51 -6.04 38.18 38.26
C HIS A 51 -4.67 37.56 38.55
N SER A 52 -4.30 36.51 37.82
CA SER A 52 -2.92 36.11 37.63
C SER A 52 -2.62 36.18 36.15
N SER A 53 -1.78 37.13 35.78
CA SER A 53 -1.12 37.17 34.48
C SER A 53 -0.23 35.93 34.37
N LEU A 54 -0.79 34.84 33.83
CA LEU A 54 0.01 33.72 33.32
C LEU A 54 0.93 34.25 32.21
N PRO A 55 2.21 33.84 32.15
CA PRO A 55 3.00 34.02 30.95
C PRO A 55 2.26 33.33 29.78
N PRO A 56 2.42 33.82 28.53
CA PRO A 56 1.82 33.15 27.39
C PRO A 56 2.27 31.70 27.45
N ALA A 57 1.34 30.76 27.29
CA ALA A 57 1.67 29.35 27.12
C ALA A 57 2.75 29.31 26.04
N VAL A 58 4.00 29.08 26.45
CA VAL A 58 5.08 28.81 25.51
C VAL A 58 4.57 27.64 24.71
N ASP A 59 4.41 27.84 23.41
CA ASP A 59 3.73 26.90 22.54
C ASP A 59 4.53 25.59 22.58
N LEU A 60 4.11 24.68 23.46
CA LEU A 60 4.92 23.54 23.91
C LEU A 60 5.20 22.60 22.73
N GLU A 61 4.27 22.58 21.77
CA GLU A 61 4.39 21.90 20.48
C GLU A 61 5.48 22.54 19.60
N ALA A 62 5.52 23.87 19.47
CA ALA A 62 6.55 24.55 18.68
C ALA A 62 7.94 24.36 19.30
N TYR A 63 8.04 24.38 20.63
CA TYR A 63 9.29 24.11 21.33
C TYR A 63 9.73 22.64 21.18
N SER A 64 8.81 21.68 21.21
CA SER A 64 9.08 20.27 20.94
C SER A 64 9.62 20.07 19.53
N GLN A 65 8.93 20.62 18.53
CA GLN A 65 9.32 20.53 17.12
C GLN A 65 10.72 21.13 16.88
N GLN A 66 11.02 22.28 17.50
CA GLN A 66 12.34 22.89 17.37
C GLN A 66 13.45 22.04 17.99
N ASN A 67 13.17 21.32 19.08
CA ASN A 67 14.11 20.37 19.67
C ASN A 67 14.32 19.14 18.79
N GLU A 68 13.25 18.58 18.19
CA GLU A 68 13.33 17.46 17.24
C GLU A 68 14.22 17.80 16.05
N VAL A 69 14.04 18.98 15.45
CA VAL A 69 14.84 19.47 14.32
C VAL A 69 16.30 19.62 14.73
N ARG A 70 16.58 20.29 15.87
CA ARG A 70 17.96 20.47 16.35
C ARG A 70 18.64 19.14 16.63
N ASP A 71 17.91 18.21 17.23
CA ASP A 71 18.44 16.91 17.61
C ASP A 71 18.71 16.06 16.36
N PHE A 72 17.81 16.08 15.36
CA PHE A 72 18.07 15.47 14.05
C PHE A 72 19.38 15.98 13.43
N HIS A 73 19.57 17.30 13.37
CA HIS A 73 20.78 17.91 12.82
C HIS A 73 22.03 17.52 13.62
N ARG A 74 21.95 17.48 14.96
CA ARG A 74 23.06 17.05 15.81
C ARG A 74 23.45 15.60 15.52
N HIS A 75 22.48 14.68 15.44
CA HIS A 75 22.73 13.28 15.14
C HIS A 75 23.24 13.08 13.70
N LYS A 76 22.74 13.87 12.74
CA LYS A 76 23.25 13.92 11.36
C LYS A 76 24.73 14.31 11.33
N VAL A 77 25.11 15.42 11.94
CA VAL A 77 26.53 15.84 12.01
C VAL A 77 27.39 14.75 12.65
N LYS A 78 26.90 14.13 13.73
CA LYS A 78 27.61 13.00 14.37
C LYS A 78 27.79 11.82 13.40
N MET A 79 26.75 11.44 12.65
CA MET A 79 26.82 10.36 11.65
C MET A 79 27.89 10.62 10.59
N TYR A 80 28.02 11.87 10.15
CA TYR A 80 29.03 12.27 9.15
C TYR A 80 30.45 12.36 9.71
N SER A 81 30.61 12.50 11.04
CA SER A 81 31.92 12.49 11.69
C SER A 81 32.49 11.08 11.92
N LEU A 82 31.67 10.03 11.76
CA LEU A 82 32.12 8.66 11.94
C LEU A 82 32.92 8.19 10.72
N GLU A 83 34.13 7.70 10.96
CA GLU A 83 34.96 7.06 9.94
C GLU A 83 34.74 5.54 9.96
N PRO A 84 34.51 4.88 8.81
CA PRO A 84 34.36 3.44 8.74
C PRO A 84 35.58 2.72 9.35
N ALA A 85 35.35 1.92 10.37
CA ALA A 85 36.39 1.12 11.02
C ALA A 85 35.86 -0.27 11.39
N ASP A 86 36.73 -1.26 11.42
CA ASP A 86 36.37 -2.63 11.82
C ASP A 86 36.55 -2.89 13.33
N THR A 87 36.39 -1.84 14.14
CA THR A 87 36.60 -1.89 15.59
C THR A 87 35.28 -2.05 16.35
N GLU A 88 35.32 -2.66 17.53
CA GLU A 88 34.15 -2.79 18.41
C GLU A 88 33.63 -1.42 18.89
N SER A 89 34.54 -0.48 19.14
CA SER A 89 34.19 0.88 19.54
C SER A 89 33.37 1.60 18.47
N PHE A 90 33.78 1.49 17.19
CA PHE A 90 33.03 2.06 16.07
C PHE A 90 31.63 1.44 15.96
N ARG A 91 31.53 0.11 16.01
CA ARG A 91 30.23 -0.59 15.93
C ARG A 91 29.30 -0.18 17.06
N THR A 92 29.84 -0.05 18.28
CA THR A 92 29.08 0.39 19.46
C THR A 92 28.59 1.83 19.29
N GLU A 93 29.46 2.73 18.84
CA GLU A 93 29.09 4.13 18.64
C GLU A 93 28.04 4.30 17.53
N LEU A 94 28.20 3.59 16.41
CA LEU A 94 27.22 3.57 15.32
C LEU A 94 25.89 2.99 15.80
N ASN A 95 25.91 1.86 16.52
CA ASN A 95 24.71 1.26 17.09
C ASN A 95 23.93 2.27 17.96
N LEU A 96 24.63 2.95 18.88
CA LEU A 96 24.02 3.95 19.77
C LEU A 96 23.43 5.12 18.98
N LEU A 97 24.10 5.57 17.92
CA LEU A 97 23.61 6.67 17.10
C LEU A 97 22.35 6.27 16.32
N LEU A 98 22.30 5.04 15.78
CA LEU A 98 21.09 4.51 15.15
C LEU A 98 19.94 4.43 16.17
N ASP A 99 20.20 3.94 17.38
CA ASP A 99 19.19 3.85 18.45
C ASP A 99 18.64 5.24 18.85
N LEU A 100 19.50 6.26 18.93
CA LEU A 100 19.07 7.64 19.21
C LEU A 100 18.15 8.19 18.11
N LEU A 101 18.47 7.92 16.84
CA LEU A 101 17.65 8.36 15.72
C LEU A 101 16.30 7.62 15.64
N ILE A 102 16.28 6.32 15.96
CA ILE A 102 15.06 5.50 15.96
C ILE A 102 14.14 5.86 17.13
N SER A 103 14.71 6.13 18.31
CA SER A 103 13.95 6.44 19.53
C SER A 103 13.41 7.87 19.60
N GLN A 104 13.85 8.76 18.71
CA GLN A 104 13.36 10.12 18.64
C GLN A 104 11.92 10.15 18.14
N ASP A 105 10.98 10.74 18.91
CA ASP A 105 9.58 10.88 18.50
C ASP A 105 9.41 12.10 17.57
N TYR A 106 9.69 11.90 16.29
CA TYR A 106 9.49 12.96 15.29
C TYR A 106 8.02 13.23 15.07
N SER A 107 7.62 14.49 14.98
CA SER A 107 6.29 14.86 14.51
C SER A 107 6.09 14.41 13.04
N LYS A 108 4.86 14.04 12.68
CA LYS A 108 4.56 13.60 11.31
C LYS A 108 4.84 14.72 10.31
N GLY A 109 5.75 14.50 9.36
CA GLY A 109 6.18 15.53 8.41
C GLY A 109 6.84 16.74 9.07
N SER A 110 7.54 16.54 10.21
CA SER A 110 8.11 17.58 11.08
C SER A 110 8.69 18.76 10.27
N PRO A 111 8.07 19.95 10.33
CA PRO A 111 8.47 21.09 9.51
C PRO A 111 9.86 21.57 9.95
N GLY A 112 10.83 21.53 9.03
CA GLY A 112 12.22 21.93 9.28
C GLY A 112 13.24 20.80 9.16
N ILE A 113 12.80 19.55 8.94
CA ILE A 113 13.67 18.46 8.49
C ILE A 113 13.41 18.25 7.00
N GLY A 114 14.38 18.57 6.15
CA GLY A 114 14.22 18.44 4.70
C GLY A 114 14.34 16.99 4.21
N GLU A 115 13.58 16.63 3.17
CA GLU A 115 13.65 15.30 2.53
C GLU A 115 15.08 14.94 2.09
N GLU A 116 15.80 15.89 1.49
CA GLU A 116 17.20 15.75 1.07
C GLU A 116 18.10 15.40 2.25
N GLU A 117 17.86 16.01 3.42
CA GLU A 117 18.67 15.78 4.61
C GLU A 117 18.45 14.39 5.20
N VAL A 118 17.20 13.91 5.17
CA VAL A 118 16.84 12.54 5.56
C VAL A 118 17.50 11.55 4.61
N CYS A 119 17.36 11.76 3.30
CA CYS A 119 17.98 10.87 2.30
C CYS A 119 19.50 10.83 2.45
N ALA A 120 20.16 11.98 2.63
CA ALA A 120 21.59 12.07 2.85
C ALA A 120 22.04 11.37 4.14
N LEU A 121 21.26 11.47 5.22
CA LEU A 121 21.52 10.73 6.47
C LEU A 121 21.42 9.22 6.25
N LEU A 122 20.35 8.74 5.61
CA LEU A 122 20.11 7.32 5.37
C LEU A 122 21.20 6.70 4.49
N VAL A 123 21.62 7.41 3.44
CA VAL A 123 22.73 6.99 2.57
C VAL A 123 24.03 6.89 3.38
N GLN A 124 24.34 7.89 4.22
CA GLN A 124 25.54 7.85 5.05
C GLN A 124 25.50 6.70 6.06
N ALA A 125 24.37 6.46 6.72
CA ALA A 125 24.20 5.33 7.62
C ALA A 125 24.45 3.99 6.91
N CYS A 126 23.90 3.81 5.70
CA CYS A 126 24.12 2.61 4.89
C CYS A 126 25.57 2.45 4.43
N ARG A 127 26.33 3.53 4.23
CA ARG A 127 27.78 3.47 3.91
C ARG A 127 28.63 2.99 5.09
N LEU A 128 28.20 3.32 6.31
CA LEU A 128 28.92 2.96 7.54
C LEU A 128 28.66 1.52 7.97
N VAL A 129 27.51 0.94 7.59
CA VAL A 129 27.13 -0.43 7.95
C VAL A 129 27.65 -1.44 6.93
N GLN A 130 28.48 -2.38 7.41
CA GLN A 130 28.93 -3.51 6.60
C GLN A 130 27.89 -4.65 6.64
N LEU A 131 27.66 -5.33 5.51
CA LEU A 131 26.61 -6.36 5.38
C LEU A 131 26.87 -7.64 6.20
N ASN A 132 28.12 -7.89 6.59
CA ASN A 132 28.48 -8.97 7.53
C ASN A 132 28.11 -8.63 8.99
N GLN A 133 27.79 -7.37 9.30
CA GLN A 133 27.36 -6.91 10.62
C GLN A 133 25.83 -6.88 10.68
N GLU A 134 25.21 -8.05 10.60
CA GLU A 134 23.76 -8.22 10.42
C GLU A 134 22.88 -7.49 11.46
N HIS A 135 23.35 -7.34 12.71
CA HIS A 135 22.65 -6.52 13.73
C HIS A 135 22.57 -5.04 13.34
N LEU A 136 23.65 -4.48 12.77
CA LEU A 136 23.66 -3.11 12.30
C LEU A 136 22.85 -2.96 11.01
N VAL A 137 22.83 -3.99 10.14
CA VAL A 137 21.95 -4.04 8.96
C VAL A 137 20.49 -3.96 9.38
N SER A 138 20.08 -4.77 10.36
CA SER A 138 18.72 -4.73 10.91
C SER A 138 18.35 -3.33 11.43
N LYS A 139 19.25 -2.70 12.21
CA LYS A 139 19.01 -1.35 12.74
C LYS A 139 18.95 -0.25 11.68
N VAL A 140 19.83 -0.25 10.68
CA VAL A 140 19.76 0.75 9.62
C VAL A 140 18.50 0.56 8.76
N CYS A 141 18.05 -0.67 8.55
CA CYS A 141 16.78 -0.94 7.89
C CYS A 141 15.58 -0.46 8.73
N GLN A 142 15.60 -0.64 10.05
CA GLN A 142 14.60 -0.04 10.94
C GLN A 142 14.61 1.49 10.86
N LEU A 143 15.79 2.11 10.81
CA LEU A 143 15.92 3.56 10.66
C LEU A 143 15.34 4.05 9.32
N ILE A 144 15.64 3.39 8.20
CA ILE A 144 15.07 3.72 6.87
C ILE A 144 13.55 3.65 6.95
N HIS A 145 13.02 2.52 7.44
CA HIS A 145 11.58 2.33 7.54
C HIS A 145 10.92 3.41 8.41
N TYR A 146 11.52 3.71 9.57
CA TYR A 146 11.00 4.69 10.51
C TYR A 146 10.99 6.11 9.94
N LEU A 147 12.15 6.60 9.47
CA LEU A 147 12.27 7.99 9.02
C LEU A 147 11.42 8.27 7.79
N LEU A 148 11.44 7.38 6.79
CA LEU A 148 10.67 7.61 5.56
C LEU A 148 9.16 7.67 5.83
N ASN A 149 8.65 6.77 6.68
CA ASN A 149 7.22 6.76 7.01
C ASN A 149 6.83 7.87 7.99
N ARG A 150 7.65 8.15 9.00
CA ARG A 150 7.30 9.16 10.03
C ARG A 150 7.40 10.58 9.47
N LEU A 151 8.46 10.87 8.72
CA LEU A 151 8.68 12.18 8.11
C LEU A 151 8.01 12.32 6.73
N GLN A 152 7.38 11.26 6.21
CA GLN A 152 6.66 11.25 4.91
C GLN A 152 7.56 11.63 3.73
N VAL A 153 8.79 11.11 3.72
CA VAL A 153 9.82 11.48 2.74
C VAL A 153 9.68 10.65 1.48
N ILE A 154 9.60 11.31 0.32
CA ILE A 154 9.75 10.66 -0.98
C ILE A 154 11.21 10.76 -1.44
N VAL A 155 11.86 9.61 -1.59
CA VAL A 155 13.28 9.55 -1.97
C VAL A 155 13.47 9.96 -3.44
N ASP A 156 14.43 10.84 -3.70
CA ASP A 156 14.86 11.20 -5.05
C ASP A 156 15.54 10.03 -5.79
N GLU A 157 15.65 10.12 -7.11
CA GLU A 157 16.13 9.01 -7.94
C GLU A 157 17.57 8.57 -7.61
N GLN A 158 18.47 9.53 -7.32
CA GLN A 158 19.87 9.23 -7.06
C GLN A 158 20.04 8.48 -5.73
N ASN A 159 19.41 8.98 -4.66
CA ASN A 159 19.46 8.34 -3.36
C ASN A 159 18.68 7.01 -3.34
N LEU A 160 17.60 6.92 -4.10
CA LEU A 160 16.80 5.70 -4.22
C LEU A 160 17.61 4.55 -4.82
N ASP A 161 18.38 4.78 -5.90
CA ASP A 161 19.20 3.71 -6.50
C ASP A 161 20.22 3.16 -5.49
N PHE A 162 20.86 4.02 -4.71
CA PHE A 162 21.81 3.59 -3.67
C PHE A 162 21.12 2.79 -2.56
N LEU A 163 20.02 3.30 -2.00
CA LEU A 163 19.31 2.67 -0.88
C LEU A 163 18.68 1.33 -1.31
N LEU A 164 18.08 1.26 -2.51
CA LEU A 164 17.60 0.00 -3.08
C LEU A 164 18.75 -0.99 -3.31
N GLY A 165 19.90 -0.51 -3.82
CA GLY A 165 21.10 -1.31 -3.99
C GLY A 165 21.59 -1.92 -2.67
N PHE A 166 21.57 -1.14 -1.58
CA PHE A 166 21.88 -1.62 -0.24
C PHE A 166 20.88 -2.70 0.22
N SER A 167 19.57 -2.42 0.20
CA SER A 167 18.54 -3.36 0.64
C SER A 167 18.54 -4.67 -0.15
N VAL A 168 18.71 -4.60 -1.48
CA VAL A 168 18.82 -5.79 -2.34
C VAL A 168 20.09 -6.59 -2.04
N SER A 169 21.21 -5.92 -1.78
CA SER A 169 22.46 -6.59 -1.41
C SER A 169 22.38 -7.24 -0.03
N ALA A 170 21.69 -6.60 0.93
CA ALA A 170 21.43 -7.15 2.24
C ALA A 170 20.56 -8.41 2.15
N LEU A 171 19.46 -8.40 1.38
CA LEU A 171 18.63 -9.60 1.14
C LEU A 171 19.38 -10.78 0.50
N LYS A 172 20.50 -10.52 -0.19
CA LYS A 172 21.32 -11.58 -0.80
C LYS A 172 22.32 -12.21 0.17
N GLN A 173 22.80 -11.44 1.14
CA GLN A 173 23.98 -11.78 1.94
C GLN A 173 23.66 -12.07 3.40
N CYS A 174 22.68 -11.37 3.96
CA CYS A 174 22.31 -11.52 5.35
C CYS A 174 21.45 -12.77 5.57
N SER A 175 21.46 -13.26 6.80
CA SER A 175 20.70 -14.43 7.22
C SER A 175 19.21 -14.11 7.36
N SER A 176 18.37 -15.16 7.32
CA SER A 176 16.91 -15.05 7.25
C SER A 176 16.26 -14.26 8.38
N TRP A 177 16.88 -14.21 9.56
CA TRP A 177 16.36 -13.47 10.71
C TRP A 177 16.36 -11.95 10.52
N THR A 178 17.12 -11.43 9.54
CA THR A 178 17.15 -9.99 9.19
C THR A 178 16.16 -9.58 8.11
N HIS A 179 15.59 -10.56 7.40
CA HIS A 179 14.87 -10.29 6.15
C HIS A 179 13.61 -9.45 6.37
N VAL A 180 12.93 -9.60 7.50
CA VAL A 180 11.71 -8.83 7.80
C VAL A 180 12.03 -7.34 7.89
N GLU A 181 13.08 -6.95 8.61
CA GLU A 181 13.48 -5.55 8.72
C GLU A 181 13.95 -5.00 7.38
N ILE A 182 14.71 -5.79 6.61
CA ILE A 182 15.16 -5.36 5.28
C ILE A 182 13.96 -5.16 4.34
N LEU A 183 12.93 -6.01 4.41
CA LEU A 183 11.70 -5.85 3.63
C LEU A 183 10.88 -4.64 4.10
N HIS A 184 10.84 -4.33 5.40
CA HIS A 184 10.18 -3.11 5.88
C HIS A 184 10.86 -1.85 5.35
N ALA A 185 12.19 -1.82 5.31
CA ALA A 185 12.94 -0.74 4.68
C ALA A 185 12.65 -0.66 3.17
N LEU A 186 12.68 -1.81 2.47
CA LEU A 186 12.39 -1.90 1.05
C LEU A 186 10.97 -1.40 0.72
N ALA A 187 9.97 -1.79 1.51
CA ALA A 187 8.58 -1.36 1.34
C ALA A 187 8.45 0.17 1.46
N ALA A 188 9.17 0.79 2.38
CA ALA A 188 9.18 2.25 2.54
C ALA A 188 9.87 2.94 1.34
N LEU A 189 10.98 2.39 0.85
CA LEU A 189 11.72 2.93 -0.30
C LEU A 189 10.90 2.89 -1.60
N VAL A 190 10.18 1.79 -1.83
CA VAL A 190 9.42 1.59 -3.08
C VAL A 190 8.04 2.24 -3.06
N TYR A 191 7.57 2.74 -1.90
CA TYR A 191 6.33 3.49 -1.80
C TYR A 191 6.35 4.71 -2.74
N SER A 192 5.38 4.79 -3.64
CA SER A 192 5.28 5.81 -4.71
C SER A 192 6.45 5.86 -5.70
N ASN A 193 7.40 4.92 -5.60
CA ASN A 193 8.64 4.90 -6.39
C ASN A 193 8.77 3.66 -7.29
N GLY A 194 7.72 2.84 -7.42
CA GLY A 194 7.74 1.59 -8.20
C GLY A 194 8.24 1.77 -9.65
N HIS A 195 7.87 2.86 -10.31
CA HIS A 195 8.29 3.19 -11.68
C HIS A 195 9.80 3.42 -11.83
N LYS A 196 10.51 3.78 -10.75
CA LYS A 196 11.97 3.98 -10.74
C LYS A 196 12.75 2.70 -10.43
N CYS A 197 12.07 1.61 -10.11
CA CYS A 197 12.71 0.37 -9.62
C CYS A 197 13.19 -0.58 -10.72
N GLN A 198 13.15 -0.19 -12.00
CA GLN A 198 13.33 -1.06 -13.17
C GLN A 198 14.55 -2.00 -13.08
N LYS A 199 15.68 -1.45 -12.64
CA LYS A 199 16.95 -2.18 -12.45
C LYS A 199 16.84 -3.37 -11.47
N TYR A 200 15.96 -3.27 -10.48
CA TYR A 200 15.81 -4.24 -9.40
C TYR A 200 14.63 -5.21 -9.62
N LEU A 201 13.67 -4.87 -10.50
CA LEU A 201 12.48 -5.70 -10.73
C LEU A 201 12.78 -7.16 -11.12
N PRO A 202 13.78 -7.49 -11.96
CA PRO A 202 14.08 -8.89 -12.26
C PRO A 202 14.46 -9.70 -11.01
N TYR A 203 15.20 -9.09 -10.08
CA TYR A 203 15.59 -9.75 -8.82
C TYR A 203 14.46 -9.79 -7.80
N LEU A 204 13.59 -8.78 -7.77
CA LEU A 204 12.49 -8.71 -6.81
C LEU A 204 11.28 -9.55 -7.24
N LEU A 205 10.87 -9.44 -8.50
CA LEU A 205 9.59 -9.92 -9.05
C LEU A 205 9.73 -10.87 -10.26
N GLY A 206 10.95 -11.16 -10.71
CA GLY A 206 11.16 -12.14 -11.78
C GLY A 206 10.73 -13.56 -11.38
N PRO A 207 10.85 -14.55 -12.27
CA PRO A 207 10.42 -15.93 -12.01
C PRO A 207 11.02 -16.56 -10.73
N ASN A 208 12.25 -16.20 -10.41
CA ASN A 208 12.95 -16.59 -9.17
C ASN A 208 13.14 -15.40 -8.22
N GLY A 209 12.30 -14.36 -8.35
CA GLY A 209 12.44 -13.13 -7.60
C GLY A 209 12.24 -13.35 -6.10
N ILE A 210 12.98 -12.62 -5.27
CA ILE A 210 12.98 -12.86 -3.83
C ILE A 210 11.61 -12.59 -3.18
N LEU A 211 10.86 -11.58 -3.66
CA LEU A 211 9.51 -11.31 -3.16
C LEU A 211 8.52 -12.40 -3.57
N VAL A 212 8.70 -13.01 -4.75
CA VAL A 212 7.92 -14.16 -5.22
C VAL A 212 8.16 -15.37 -4.31
N GLN A 213 9.42 -15.64 -3.98
CA GLN A 213 9.79 -16.75 -3.10
C GLN A 213 9.22 -16.57 -1.69
N PHE A 214 9.36 -15.37 -1.10
CA PHE A 214 8.81 -15.07 0.23
C PHE A 214 7.29 -15.04 0.24
N SER A 215 6.63 -14.87 -0.91
CA SER A 215 5.18 -14.88 -1.00
C SER A 215 4.54 -16.28 -1.08
N ASN A 216 5.30 -17.35 -0.91
CA ASN A 216 4.77 -18.71 -0.91
C ASN A 216 3.99 -19.02 0.40
N THR A 217 2.67 -19.00 0.32
CA THR A 217 1.75 -19.18 1.47
C THR A 217 1.93 -20.50 2.21
N SER A 218 2.40 -21.56 1.53
CA SER A 218 2.58 -22.90 2.11
C SER A 218 3.88 -23.08 2.88
N LYS A 219 4.91 -22.26 2.62
CA LYS A 219 6.27 -22.49 3.11
C LYS A 219 6.84 -21.34 3.93
N THR A 220 6.35 -20.13 3.73
CA THR A 220 6.93 -18.95 4.36
C THR A 220 6.29 -18.64 5.70
N ASP A 221 7.12 -18.16 6.63
CA ASP A 221 6.70 -17.55 7.88
C ASP A 221 5.67 -16.41 7.64
N PRO A 222 4.60 -16.28 8.45
CA PRO A 222 3.56 -15.27 8.23
C PRO A 222 4.06 -13.83 8.23
N GLU A 223 5.08 -13.50 9.03
CA GLU A 223 5.63 -12.15 9.13
C GLU A 223 6.46 -11.81 7.90
N LEU A 224 7.28 -12.74 7.45
CA LEU A 224 8.05 -12.59 6.22
C LEU A 224 7.16 -12.49 4.98
N LEU A 225 6.11 -13.31 4.91
CA LEU A 225 5.08 -13.25 3.86
C LEU A 225 4.43 -11.86 3.83
N ARG A 226 4.02 -11.35 4.99
CA ARG A 226 3.38 -10.04 5.13
C ARG A 226 4.25 -8.90 4.64
N ALA A 227 5.51 -8.89 5.06
CA ALA A 227 6.48 -7.87 4.64
C ALA A 227 6.73 -7.93 3.12
N ALA A 228 6.81 -9.13 2.53
CA ALA A 228 6.98 -9.29 1.09
C ALA A 228 5.77 -8.80 0.30
N VAL A 229 4.55 -9.18 0.70
CA VAL A 229 3.30 -8.73 0.08
C VAL A 229 3.16 -7.20 0.18
N HIS A 230 3.55 -6.60 1.31
CA HIS A 230 3.57 -5.15 1.47
C HIS A 230 4.54 -4.47 0.48
N CYS A 231 5.77 -4.99 0.31
CA CYS A 231 6.70 -4.48 -0.70
C CYS A 231 6.08 -4.52 -2.11
N MET A 232 5.44 -5.64 -2.46
CA MET A 232 4.81 -5.81 -3.76
C MET A 232 3.64 -4.84 -3.96
N ALA A 233 2.83 -4.59 -2.93
CA ALA A 233 1.73 -3.64 -2.98
C ALA A 233 2.24 -2.22 -3.23
N ASN A 234 3.31 -1.81 -2.54
CA ASN A 234 3.93 -0.50 -2.71
C ASN A 234 4.60 -0.34 -4.08
N LEU A 235 5.22 -1.40 -4.63
CA LEU A 235 5.73 -1.42 -6.01
C LEU A 235 4.62 -1.22 -7.05
N CYS A 236 3.41 -1.69 -6.78
CA CYS A 236 2.26 -1.56 -7.67
C CYS A 236 1.54 -0.21 -7.53
N LEU A 237 1.87 0.58 -6.51
CA LEU A 237 1.23 1.87 -6.27
C LEU A 237 1.51 2.82 -7.44
N CYS A 238 0.45 3.41 -7.98
CA CYS A 238 0.55 4.39 -9.05
C CYS A 238 0.52 5.81 -8.51
N VAL A 239 1.39 6.66 -9.05
CA VAL A 239 1.34 8.11 -8.87
C VAL A 239 0.85 8.75 -10.18
N PRO A 240 -0.10 9.69 -10.15
CA PRO A 240 -0.58 10.37 -11.36
C PRO A 240 0.58 10.93 -12.20
N GLY A 241 0.54 10.69 -13.52
CA GLY A 241 1.56 11.16 -14.46
C GLY A 241 2.81 10.29 -14.58
N GLN A 242 2.97 9.26 -13.74
CA GLN A 242 4.09 8.31 -13.82
C GLN A 242 3.68 7.01 -14.53
N PRO A 243 4.62 6.31 -15.18
CA PRO A 243 4.30 5.04 -15.81
C PRO A 243 4.00 3.97 -14.75
N TYR A 244 3.11 3.05 -15.09
CA TYR A 244 2.85 1.88 -14.26
C TYR A 244 4.00 0.87 -14.36
N LEU A 245 4.10 0.01 -13.35
CA LEU A 245 4.91 -1.19 -13.42
C LEU A 245 4.59 -2.02 -14.69
N GLU A 246 5.59 -2.62 -15.32
CA GLU A 246 5.39 -3.40 -16.54
C GLU A 246 4.41 -4.56 -16.33
N GLU A 247 3.66 -4.91 -17.38
CA GLU A 247 2.59 -5.91 -17.32
C GLU A 247 3.02 -7.28 -16.77
N PRO A 248 4.20 -7.86 -17.12
CA PRO A 248 4.63 -9.15 -16.56
C PRO A 248 4.76 -9.11 -15.04
N TYR A 249 5.35 -8.05 -14.49
CA TYR A 249 5.53 -7.92 -13.04
C TYR A 249 4.21 -7.63 -12.33
N ARG A 250 3.34 -6.78 -12.92
CA ARG A 250 1.97 -6.57 -12.38
C ARG A 250 1.17 -7.85 -12.32
N MET A 251 1.24 -8.68 -13.37
CA MET A 251 0.55 -9.97 -13.40
C MET A 251 1.09 -10.93 -12.33
N THR A 252 2.41 -10.97 -12.12
CA THR A 252 3.02 -11.72 -11.02
C THR A 252 2.50 -11.26 -9.65
N CYS A 253 2.49 -9.94 -9.40
CA CYS A 253 1.95 -9.37 -8.16
C CYS A 253 0.47 -9.73 -7.97
N PHE A 254 -0.35 -9.56 -9.01
CA PHE A 254 -1.78 -9.89 -8.96
C PHE A 254 -2.04 -11.35 -8.58
N LYS A 255 -1.35 -12.30 -9.24
CA LYS A 255 -1.49 -13.74 -8.94
C LYS A 255 -1.12 -14.06 -7.49
N ILE A 256 -0.07 -13.43 -6.97
CA ILE A 256 0.35 -13.58 -5.58
C ILE A 256 -0.68 -12.99 -4.62
N PHE A 257 -1.15 -11.77 -4.85
CA PHE A 257 -2.18 -11.15 -4.01
C PHE A 257 -3.45 -11.99 -3.96
N LEU A 258 -3.89 -12.52 -5.12
CA LEU A 258 -5.03 -13.40 -5.20
C LEU A 258 -4.80 -14.71 -4.41
N ALA A 259 -3.63 -15.33 -4.54
CA ALA A 259 -3.29 -16.56 -3.81
C ALA A 259 -3.25 -16.34 -2.28
N VAL A 260 -2.74 -15.20 -1.82
CA VAL A 260 -2.73 -14.80 -0.40
C VAL A 260 -4.16 -14.63 0.12
N LEU A 261 -5.02 -13.95 -0.64
CA LEU A 261 -6.43 -13.73 -0.26
C LEU A 261 -7.27 -15.01 -0.32
N GLN A 262 -6.92 -15.97 -1.18
CA GLN A 262 -7.60 -17.27 -1.25
C GLN A 262 -7.22 -18.18 -0.09
N ASN A 263 -5.99 -18.05 0.44
CA ASN A 263 -5.44 -18.92 1.49
C ASN A 263 -5.03 -18.11 2.74
N PRO A 264 -5.96 -17.38 3.39
CA PRO A 264 -5.62 -16.71 4.63
C PRO A 264 -5.26 -17.74 5.70
N LYS A 265 -4.13 -17.53 6.38
CA LYS A 265 -3.76 -18.31 7.56
C LYS A 265 -4.65 -17.85 8.74
N ILE A 266 -5.11 -18.81 9.55
CA ILE A 266 -6.20 -18.69 10.56
C ILE A 266 -5.91 -17.71 11.72
N ASN A 267 -4.78 -17.00 11.75
CA ASN A 267 -4.54 -15.98 12.78
C ASN A 267 -5.22 -14.64 12.38
N ILE A 268 -6.35 -14.34 13.01
CA ILE A 268 -7.28 -13.23 12.67
C ILE A 268 -6.59 -11.88 12.53
N VAL A 269 -5.61 -11.55 13.38
CA VAL A 269 -4.94 -10.23 13.36
C VAL A 269 -3.97 -10.13 12.16
N ASP A 270 -3.15 -11.15 11.95
CA ASP A 270 -2.25 -11.22 10.79
C ASP A 270 -3.02 -11.36 9.46
N GLU A 271 -4.19 -12.00 9.51
CA GLU A 271 -5.09 -12.17 8.37
C GLU A 271 -5.55 -10.81 7.83
N ILE A 272 -6.06 -9.92 8.68
CA ILE A 272 -6.60 -8.62 8.24
C ILE A 272 -5.52 -7.77 7.59
N THR A 273 -4.34 -7.63 8.20
CA THR A 273 -3.25 -6.80 7.63
C THR A 273 -2.75 -7.34 6.29
N ASN A 274 -2.58 -8.66 6.17
CA ASN A 274 -2.19 -9.29 4.91
C ASN A 274 -3.22 -9.07 3.80
N CYS A 275 -4.49 -9.22 4.15
CA CYS A 275 -5.59 -8.98 3.23
C CYS A 275 -5.65 -7.52 2.79
N THR A 276 -5.47 -6.58 3.72
CA THR A 276 -5.44 -5.14 3.41
C THR A 276 -4.32 -4.81 2.41
N ASN A 277 -3.11 -5.34 2.59
CA ASN A 277 -1.99 -5.08 1.67
C ASN A 277 -2.25 -5.69 0.28
N ALA A 278 -2.72 -6.94 0.22
CA ALA A 278 -3.05 -7.61 -1.04
C ALA A 278 -4.20 -6.89 -1.79
N LEU A 279 -5.24 -6.46 -1.08
CA LEU A 279 -6.36 -5.70 -1.65
C LEU A 279 -5.91 -4.33 -2.16
N LYS A 280 -5.09 -3.59 -1.40
CA LYS A 280 -4.48 -2.32 -1.86
C LYS A 280 -3.65 -2.52 -3.12
N GLY A 281 -2.87 -3.60 -3.18
CA GLY A 281 -2.09 -3.97 -4.36
C GLY A 281 -2.97 -4.25 -5.58
N ILE A 282 -4.02 -5.08 -5.43
CA ILE A 282 -4.99 -5.37 -6.51
C ILE A 282 -5.67 -4.09 -6.99
N GLN A 283 -6.16 -3.26 -6.06
CA GLN A 283 -6.78 -1.97 -6.40
C GLN A 283 -5.84 -1.10 -7.22
N SER A 284 -4.57 -0.98 -6.81
CA SER A 284 -3.56 -0.19 -7.52
C SER A 284 -3.31 -0.70 -8.93
N ILE A 285 -3.27 -2.03 -9.12
CA ILE A 285 -3.10 -2.65 -10.44
C ILE A 285 -4.31 -2.38 -11.34
N LEU A 286 -5.54 -2.54 -10.81
CA LEU A 286 -6.78 -2.35 -11.58
C LEU A 286 -7.01 -0.89 -11.98
N ASN A 287 -6.67 0.06 -11.09
CA ASN A 287 -6.69 1.49 -11.39
C ASN A 287 -5.73 1.87 -12.53
N GLY A 288 -4.76 1.00 -12.87
CA GLY A 288 -3.80 1.22 -13.95
C GLY A 288 -4.30 1.00 -15.36
N GLY A 289 -5.60 0.81 -15.55
CA GLY A 289 -6.33 1.03 -16.81
C GLY A 289 -6.02 0.08 -17.96
N LYS A 290 -5.06 -0.85 -17.83
CA LYS A 290 -4.64 -1.77 -18.90
C LYS A 290 -4.33 -3.18 -18.41
N MET A 291 -4.88 -3.62 -17.28
CA MET A 291 -4.73 -5.02 -16.91
C MET A 291 -5.69 -5.85 -17.75
N SER A 292 -5.15 -6.63 -18.67
CA SER A 292 -5.95 -7.55 -19.45
C SER A 292 -6.24 -8.79 -18.60
N LEU A 293 -7.32 -8.76 -17.80
CA LEU A 293 -7.90 -9.93 -17.13
C LEU A 293 -8.54 -10.86 -18.18
N LYS A 294 -7.76 -11.28 -19.17
CA LYS A 294 -8.20 -12.10 -20.30
C LYS A 294 -8.60 -13.50 -19.88
N GLU A 295 -8.08 -13.96 -18.74
CA GLU A 295 -8.50 -15.19 -18.09
C GLU A 295 -9.76 -14.89 -17.25
N ILE A 296 -10.94 -15.26 -17.77
CA ILE A 296 -12.24 -15.13 -17.09
C ILE A 296 -12.17 -15.71 -15.66
N ASP A 297 -11.37 -16.76 -15.47
CA ASP A 297 -11.14 -17.44 -14.20
C ASP A 297 -10.47 -16.52 -13.17
N GLN A 298 -9.54 -15.63 -13.59
CA GLN A 298 -8.88 -14.69 -12.68
C GLN A 298 -9.84 -13.65 -12.13
N LEU A 299 -10.71 -13.11 -12.99
CA LEU A 299 -11.77 -12.19 -12.57
C LEU A 299 -12.75 -12.91 -11.64
N GLY A 300 -13.15 -14.14 -12.00
CA GLY A 300 -14.09 -14.90 -11.18
C GLY A 300 -13.52 -15.29 -9.81
N SER A 301 -12.24 -15.65 -9.74
CA SER A 301 -11.53 -15.87 -8.48
C SER A 301 -11.43 -14.61 -7.63
N LEU A 302 -11.17 -13.45 -8.24
CA LEU A 302 -11.16 -12.18 -7.52
C LEU A 302 -12.54 -11.86 -6.94
N LEU A 303 -13.61 -12.03 -7.71
CA LEU A 303 -14.98 -11.82 -7.26
C LEU A 303 -15.35 -12.74 -6.09
N ALA A 304 -14.95 -14.01 -6.15
CA ALA A 304 -15.13 -14.96 -5.06
C ALA A 304 -14.48 -14.48 -3.76
N VAL A 305 -13.21 -14.07 -3.85
CA VAL A 305 -12.43 -13.53 -2.74
C VAL A 305 -13.08 -12.28 -2.16
N LEU A 306 -13.42 -11.29 -3.00
CA LEU A 306 -14.03 -10.04 -2.54
C LEU A 306 -15.35 -10.31 -1.80
N LYS A 307 -16.20 -11.20 -2.35
CA LYS A 307 -17.46 -11.58 -1.71
C LYS A 307 -17.22 -12.28 -0.36
N LYS A 308 -16.20 -13.14 -0.26
CA LYS A 308 -15.81 -13.79 1.00
C LYS A 308 -15.43 -12.74 2.06
N TYR A 309 -14.58 -11.77 1.73
CA TYR A 309 -14.13 -10.74 2.68
C TYR A 309 -15.22 -9.72 3.03
N MET A 310 -16.15 -9.39 2.12
CA MET A 310 -17.30 -8.54 2.43
C MET A 310 -18.22 -9.12 3.51
N LEU A 311 -18.25 -10.44 3.66
CA LEU A 311 -19.09 -11.15 4.63
C LEU A 311 -18.32 -11.60 5.88
N HIS A 312 -17.00 -11.40 5.91
CA HIS A 312 -16.15 -11.84 7.00
C HIS A 312 -16.50 -11.11 8.31
N GLY A 313 -16.67 -11.87 9.40
CA GLY A 313 -16.99 -11.33 10.72
C GLY A 313 -18.47 -11.02 10.97
N LEU A 314 -19.37 -11.24 9.99
CA LEU A 314 -20.81 -11.09 10.20
C LEU A 314 -21.40 -12.31 10.93
N PRO A 315 -22.10 -12.12 12.06
CA PRO A 315 -22.70 -13.22 12.80
C PRO A 315 -23.80 -13.91 11.97
N GLY A 316 -23.80 -15.25 11.96
CA GLY A 316 -24.78 -16.05 11.20
C GLY A 316 -24.42 -16.32 9.73
N PHE A 317 -23.33 -15.76 9.23
CA PHE A 317 -22.81 -16.02 7.88
C PHE A 317 -21.57 -16.92 7.95
N ASN A 318 -21.76 -18.23 7.79
CA ASN A 318 -20.68 -19.18 7.56
C ASN A 318 -20.86 -19.79 6.16
N ILE A 319 -20.63 -18.97 5.13
CA ILE A 319 -20.80 -19.39 3.73
C ILE A 319 -19.46 -19.94 3.24
N GLU A 320 -19.43 -21.24 2.91
CA GLU A 320 -18.37 -21.79 2.06
C GLU A 320 -18.47 -21.14 0.68
N MET A 321 -17.55 -20.23 0.38
CA MET A 321 -17.52 -19.53 -0.89
C MET A 321 -16.82 -20.39 -1.95
N PRO A 322 -17.40 -20.58 -3.16
CA PRO A 322 -16.71 -21.26 -4.25
C PRO A 322 -15.42 -20.51 -4.62
N SER A 323 -14.44 -21.22 -5.16
CA SER A 323 -13.13 -20.66 -5.53
C SER A 323 -13.17 -19.68 -6.72
N ILE A 324 -14.26 -19.72 -7.50
CA ILE A 324 -14.51 -18.85 -8.65
C ILE A 324 -16.01 -18.50 -8.67
N ILE A 325 -16.32 -17.22 -8.87
CA ILE A 325 -17.69 -16.74 -9.12
C ILE A 325 -17.71 -16.02 -10.45
N TYR A 326 -18.51 -16.51 -11.39
CA TYR A 326 -18.72 -15.79 -12.65
C TYR A 326 -19.82 -14.74 -12.47
N PRO A 327 -19.67 -13.53 -13.04
CA PRO A 327 -20.78 -12.59 -13.14
C PRO A 327 -21.95 -13.28 -13.85
N THR A 328 -23.12 -13.33 -13.22
CA THR A 328 -24.33 -13.73 -13.93
C THR A 328 -24.55 -12.71 -15.05
N PRO A 329 -24.70 -13.12 -16.32
CA PRO A 329 -25.12 -12.20 -17.36
C PRO A 329 -26.38 -11.50 -16.88
N LEU A 330 -26.36 -10.16 -16.80
CA LEU A 330 -27.57 -9.42 -16.48
C LEU A 330 -28.65 -9.87 -17.46
N PRO A 331 -29.89 -10.12 -17.01
CA PRO A 331 -31.00 -10.26 -17.94
C PRO A 331 -30.98 -9.01 -18.81
N GLN A 332 -30.60 -9.17 -20.07
CA GLN A 332 -30.83 -8.13 -21.05
C GLN A 332 -32.35 -8.03 -21.07
N TYR A 333 -32.89 -6.98 -20.47
CA TYR A 333 -34.25 -6.57 -20.79
C TYR A 333 -34.17 -6.25 -22.26
N ASP A 334 -34.54 -7.21 -23.11
CA ASP A 334 -34.81 -6.96 -24.50
C ASP A 334 -35.79 -5.80 -24.49
N GLY A 335 -35.30 -4.62 -24.86
CA GLY A 335 -36.15 -3.46 -25.06
C GLY A 335 -37.27 -3.94 -25.96
N ILE A 336 -38.51 -3.77 -25.47
CA ILE A 336 -39.75 -4.15 -26.14
C ILE A 336 -39.54 -3.90 -27.63
N SER A 337 -39.45 -4.98 -28.41
CA SER A 337 -39.30 -4.87 -29.85
C SER A 337 -40.45 -4.01 -30.35
N PRO A 338 -40.23 -2.99 -31.21
CA PRO A 338 -41.32 -2.17 -31.71
C PRO A 338 -42.39 -3.08 -32.31
N THR A 339 -43.60 -2.94 -31.80
CA THR A 339 -44.77 -3.72 -32.16
C THR A 339 -44.85 -3.83 -33.69
N LYS A 340 -44.78 -5.05 -34.21
CA LYS A 340 -45.09 -5.33 -35.61
C LYS A 340 -46.49 -4.78 -35.90
N PRO A 341 -46.72 -4.01 -36.98
CA PRO A 341 -48.05 -3.53 -37.31
C PRO A 341 -49.00 -4.72 -37.47
N GLU A 342 -50.13 -4.68 -36.77
CA GLU A 342 -51.26 -5.59 -36.96
C GLU A 342 -51.62 -5.65 -38.44
N GLN A 343 -51.48 -6.84 -39.03
CA GLN A 343 -52.16 -7.15 -40.28
C GLN A 343 -53.65 -7.30 -39.96
N SER A 344 -54.41 -6.37 -40.50
CA SER A 344 -55.87 -6.33 -40.60
C SER A 344 -56.51 -7.71 -40.81
N GLU A 345 -57.38 -8.08 -39.89
CA GLU A 345 -58.32 -9.20 -40.02
C GLU A 345 -59.30 -8.95 -41.18
N THR A 346 -59.26 -9.79 -42.21
CA THR A 346 -60.39 -9.97 -43.13
C THR A 346 -61.22 -11.17 -42.67
N THR A 347 -62.47 -10.87 -42.31
CA THR A 347 -63.54 -11.74 -41.83
C THR A 347 -64.01 -12.72 -42.92
N PRO A 348 -64.32 -14.00 -42.62
CA PRO A 348 -64.99 -14.87 -43.57
C PRO A 348 -66.52 -14.68 -43.50
N SER A 349 -67.11 -14.35 -44.66
CA SER A 349 -68.53 -14.17 -44.92
C SER A 349 -69.34 -15.47 -44.77
N ARG A 350 -70.52 -15.36 -44.14
CA ARG A 350 -71.53 -16.41 -43.90
C ARG A 350 -72.32 -16.74 -45.19
N PRO A 351 -72.81 -17.98 -45.40
CA PRO A 351 -73.45 -18.38 -46.66
C PRO A 351 -74.95 -18.05 -46.70
N THR A 352 -75.43 -17.62 -47.87
CA THR A 352 -76.85 -17.52 -48.23
C THR A 352 -77.21 -18.66 -49.18
N TRP A 353 -78.07 -19.58 -48.73
CA TRP A 353 -78.84 -20.48 -49.61
C TRP A 353 -80.22 -19.87 -49.84
N VAL A 354 -80.57 -19.62 -51.09
CA VAL A 354 -81.94 -19.36 -51.54
C VAL A 354 -82.31 -20.55 -52.45
N SER A 355 -83.31 -21.32 -52.03
CA SER A 355 -83.91 -22.39 -52.84
C SER A 355 -84.69 -21.80 -54.00
N ASN A 356 -84.47 -22.34 -55.20
CA ASN A 356 -85.48 -22.42 -56.25
C ASN A 356 -85.83 -23.90 -56.42
N TYR A 357 -87.03 -24.28 -55.97
CA TYR A 357 -88.06 -25.06 -56.69
C TYR A 357 -89.24 -25.32 -55.76
#